data_AF-A0A397DPR3-F1
#
_entry.id   AF-A0A397DPR3-F1
#
_cell.length_a   1.000
_cell.length_b   1.000
_cell.length_c   1.000
_cell.angle_alpha   90.00
_cell.angle_beta   90.00
_cell.angle_gamma   90.00
#
_symmetry.space_group_name_H-M   'P 1'
#
loop_
_entity.id
_entity.type
_entity.pdbx_description
1 polymer ?
#
loop_
_entity_poly.entity_id
_entity_poly.type
_entity_poly.pdbx_seq_one_letter_code
_entity_poly.pdbx_strand_id
1 'polypeptide(L)'
;MVAISFTPLYGVQSTERSCCYLLEVDDIGILLDCGWTDDFDVALLEPLAKVIDKVDLVLISHPDLAHMGALPYAMGTLGLKAPVYVTLPVYRMGEIVLYEAYQARTKDDLEFNLFTLDHVDQVLETFIQLKFSQKLKLSGEGEGIYITPHAAGHLIGGSIWCIAKETLKDEIVHVLRRGGDVLIPCDSAGRVLEVLHVLDQYWIKLKYTSLLKDPIALLHTMSFYTPKAAQAMLEWCSERISKNFDIGKPNPFNFTHVNLIHNLDELDRLPSPKVILATSTSLNHGFGKDLLMKMAPLSKNGLVFVSTPVPGTVAATIHPGTIVKLKVSRNVPLEGAELLAYEAKERRRLIDEAELKAKEIEEAALEDMMMTIAEYESDDEGQPPTNAP
;
A
#
# COMPACT_ATOMS: atom_id res chain seq x y z
N MET A 1 3.96 -1.25 -2.47
CA MET A 1 4.26 -2.55 -3.10
C MET A 1 4.78 -3.45 -2.01
N VAL A 2 4.29 -4.68 -1.91
CA VAL A 2 4.85 -5.67 -0.97
C VAL A 2 6.20 -6.09 -1.53
N ALA A 3 7.27 -5.95 -0.76
CA ALA A 3 8.57 -6.49 -1.13
C ALA A 3 8.59 -7.95 -0.68
N ILE A 4 8.77 -8.88 -1.62
CA ILE A 4 8.90 -10.30 -1.32
C ILE A 4 10.26 -10.75 -1.84
N SER A 5 11.11 -11.21 -0.94
CA SER A 5 12.42 -11.79 -1.25
C SER A 5 12.45 -13.23 -0.75
N PHE A 6 12.98 -14.13 -1.56
CA PHE A 6 13.11 -15.55 -1.21
C PHE A 6 14.56 -15.97 -1.42
N THR A 7 15.22 -16.37 -0.34
CA THR A 7 16.61 -16.77 -0.32
C THR A 7 16.71 -18.24 0.10
N PRO A 8 17.06 -19.15 -0.82
CA PRO A 8 17.37 -20.51 -0.42
C PRO A 8 18.71 -20.57 0.30
N LEU A 9 18.72 -21.02 1.57
CA LEU A 9 19.93 -21.10 2.37
C LEU A 9 20.70 -22.38 2.05
N TYR A 10 19.99 -23.52 2.06
CA TYR A 10 20.50 -24.83 1.63
C TYR A 10 19.34 -25.78 1.26
N GLY A 11 19.66 -26.96 0.73
CA GLY A 11 18.67 -27.90 0.21
C GLY A 11 18.18 -27.61 -1.21
N VAL A 12 18.93 -26.80 -1.97
CA VAL A 12 18.68 -26.51 -3.39
C VAL A 12 19.82 -27.07 -4.23
N GLN A 13 19.50 -27.80 -5.30
CA GLN A 13 20.49 -28.50 -6.14
C GLN A 13 21.42 -29.45 -5.33
N SER A 14 20.97 -29.88 -4.15
CA SER A 14 21.67 -30.85 -3.30
C SER A 14 21.10 -32.25 -3.48
N THR A 15 21.94 -33.26 -3.24
CA THR A 15 21.51 -34.66 -3.08
C THR A 15 20.92 -34.93 -1.71
N GLU A 16 21.16 -34.04 -0.74
CA GLU A 16 20.63 -34.13 0.62
C GLU A 16 19.19 -33.62 0.69
N ARG A 17 18.39 -34.22 1.58
CA ARG A 17 16.97 -33.86 1.76
C ARG A 17 16.75 -32.68 2.69
N SER A 18 17.76 -32.31 3.47
CA SER A 18 17.66 -31.22 4.44
C SER A 18 17.45 -29.88 3.74
N CYS A 19 16.44 -29.14 4.19
CA CYS A 19 16.06 -27.88 3.58
C CYS A 19 15.96 -26.75 4.60
N CYS A 20 16.25 -25.54 4.14
CA CYS A 20 16.08 -24.32 4.91
C CYS A 20 16.04 -23.13 3.94
N TYR A 21 15.01 -22.30 4.07
CA TYR A 21 14.80 -21.16 3.20
C TYR A 21 14.42 -19.93 4.03
N LEU A 22 14.88 -18.75 3.62
CA LEU A 22 14.46 -17.48 4.21
C LEU A 22 13.50 -16.76 3.25
N LEU A 23 12.28 -16.52 3.73
CA LEU A 23 11.29 -15.70 3.04
C LEU A 23 11.15 -14.37 3.76
N GLU A 24 11.53 -13.27 3.11
CA GLU A 24 11.35 -11.92 3.62
C GLU A 24 10.07 -11.32 3.00
N VAL A 25 9.11 -10.92 3.84
CA VAL A 25 7.88 -10.24 3.43
C VAL A 25 7.85 -8.84 4.07
N ASP A 26 8.14 -7.82 3.26
CA ASP A 26 8.56 -6.50 3.70
C ASP A 26 9.77 -6.60 4.65
N ASP A 27 9.64 -6.20 5.91
CA ASP A 27 10.74 -6.22 6.89
C ASP A 27 10.75 -7.49 7.77
N ILE A 28 9.85 -8.46 7.51
CA ILE A 28 9.69 -9.67 8.34
C ILE A 28 10.38 -10.86 7.69
N GLY A 29 11.35 -11.44 8.41
CA GLY A 29 12.05 -12.66 8.01
C GLY A 29 11.37 -13.92 8.56
N ILE A 30 10.85 -14.73 7.64
CA ILE A 30 10.21 -16.01 7.93
C ILE A 30 11.15 -17.13 7.51
N LEU A 31 11.67 -17.89 8.47
CA LEU A 31 12.44 -19.09 8.19
C LEU A 31 11.49 -20.25 7.86
N LEU A 32 11.61 -20.81 6.67
CA LEU A 32 10.85 -21.96 6.21
C LEU A 32 11.72 -23.20 6.34
N ASP A 33 11.35 -24.06 7.29
CA ASP A 33 12.10 -25.23 7.71
C ASP A 33 13.51 -24.91 8.24
N CYS A 34 14.02 -25.76 9.12
CA CYS A 34 15.37 -25.67 9.69
C CYS A 34 15.95 -27.08 9.77
N GLY A 35 16.13 -27.66 8.58
CA GLY A 35 16.56 -29.03 8.39
C GLY A 35 18.04 -29.27 8.66
N TRP A 36 18.36 -30.52 9.00
CA TRP A 36 19.73 -31.04 9.03
C TRP A 36 19.78 -32.48 8.53
N THR A 37 20.99 -33.03 8.46
CA THR A 37 21.27 -34.42 8.10
C THR A 37 21.77 -35.18 9.32
N ASP A 38 21.74 -36.51 9.25
CA ASP A 38 22.22 -37.39 10.33
C ASP A 38 23.73 -37.24 10.60
N ASP A 39 24.48 -36.68 9.64
CA ASP A 39 25.90 -36.39 9.77
C ASP A 39 26.17 -35.21 10.72
N PHE A 40 25.18 -34.34 10.92
CA PHE A 40 25.28 -33.11 11.71
C PHE A 40 26.47 -32.22 11.29
N ASP A 41 26.69 -32.07 9.98
CA ASP A 41 27.73 -31.18 9.46
C ASP A 41 27.37 -29.71 9.69
N VAL A 42 28.16 -29.03 10.52
CA VAL A 42 27.99 -27.62 10.86
C VAL A 42 28.25 -26.72 9.65
N ALA A 43 29.06 -27.14 8.68
CA ALA A 43 29.36 -26.36 7.49
C ALA A 43 28.10 -26.10 6.64
N LEU A 44 27.13 -27.03 6.65
CA LEU A 44 25.83 -26.86 5.99
C LEU A 44 25.06 -25.64 6.54
N LEU A 45 25.26 -25.31 7.81
CA LEU A 45 24.52 -24.26 8.53
C LEU A 45 25.18 -22.87 8.42
N GLU A 46 26.35 -22.74 7.77
CA GLU A 46 27.01 -21.44 7.57
C GLU A 46 26.11 -20.38 6.92
N PRO A 47 25.28 -20.69 5.90
CA PRO A 47 24.36 -19.71 5.31
C PRO A 47 23.30 -19.25 6.31
N LEU A 48 22.79 -20.15 7.16
CA LEU A 48 21.81 -19.85 8.21
C LEU A 48 22.41 -18.93 9.28
N ALA A 49 23.64 -19.20 9.73
CA ALA A 49 24.34 -18.39 10.72
C ALA A 49 24.49 -16.92 10.28
N LYS A 50 24.63 -16.65 8.98
CA LYS A 50 24.75 -15.28 8.42
C LYS A 50 23.45 -14.47 8.44
N VAL A 51 22.30 -15.14 8.55
CA VAL A 51 20.97 -14.50 8.49
C VAL A 51 20.16 -14.69 9.76
N ILE A 52 20.73 -15.31 10.80
CA ILE A 52 20.01 -15.72 12.01
C ILE A 52 19.31 -14.54 12.71
N ASP A 53 19.96 -13.36 12.71
CA ASP A 53 19.45 -12.13 13.32
C ASP A 53 18.27 -11.52 12.56
N LYS A 54 18.01 -11.97 11.33
CA LYS A 54 16.87 -11.52 10.52
C LYS A 54 15.62 -12.39 10.70
N VAL A 55 15.70 -13.46 11.48
CA VAL A 55 14.59 -14.42 11.59
C VAL A 55 13.64 -14.00 12.71
N ASP A 56 12.43 -13.63 12.33
CA ASP A 56 11.37 -13.21 13.26
C ASP A 56 10.45 -14.37 13.66
N LEU A 57 10.27 -15.35 12.76
CA LEU A 57 9.53 -16.58 13.04
C LEU A 57 10.01 -17.74 12.18
N VAL A 58 9.72 -18.96 12.64
CA VAL A 58 10.02 -20.20 11.92
C VAL A 58 8.71 -20.94 11.63
N LEU A 59 8.56 -21.47 10.41
CA LEU A 59 7.49 -22.38 10.02
C LEU A 59 8.08 -23.75 9.73
N ILE A 60 7.66 -24.79 10.45
CA ILE A 60 8.08 -26.18 10.18
C ILE A 60 6.98 -26.92 9.43
N SER A 61 7.36 -27.60 8.35
CA SER A 61 6.45 -28.31 7.47
C SER A 61 6.26 -29.77 7.88
N HIS A 62 7.30 -30.48 8.30
CA HIS A 62 7.25 -31.93 8.57
C HIS A 62 8.03 -32.33 9.84
N PRO A 63 7.65 -33.45 10.49
CA PRO A 63 8.35 -33.94 11.68
C PRO A 63 9.44 -34.95 11.30
N ASP A 64 10.54 -34.46 10.72
CA ASP A 64 11.74 -35.26 10.44
C ASP A 64 13.01 -34.40 10.55
N LEU A 65 14.19 -35.03 10.56
CA LEU A 65 15.45 -34.29 10.67
C LEU A 65 15.68 -33.34 9.49
N ALA A 66 15.21 -33.70 8.30
CA ALA A 66 15.38 -32.90 7.10
C ALA A 66 14.62 -31.56 7.13
N HIS A 67 13.64 -31.39 8.02
CA HIS A 67 12.88 -30.14 8.14
C HIS A 67 13.03 -29.42 9.49
N MET A 68 13.49 -30.10 10.55
CA MET A 68 13.63 -29.46 11.88
C MET A 68 14.88 -29.84 12.67
N GLY A 69 15.75 -30.68 12.13
CA GLY A 69 16.90 -31.24 12.84
C GLY A 69 17.96 -30.22 13.29
N ALA A 70 18.04 -29.05 12.65
CA ALA A 70 19.01 -28.01 13.01
C ALA A 70 18.51 -27.09 14.13
N LEU A 71 17.22 -27.15 14.53
CA LEU A 71 16.65 -26.26 15.54
C LEU A 71 17.42 -26.26 16.89
N PRO A 72 17.81 -27.41 17.48
CA PRO A 72 18.52 -27.41 18.75
C PRO A 72 19.87 -26.69 18.67
N TYR A 73 20.61 -26.88 17.58
CA TYR A 73 21.88 -26.19 17.35
C TYR A 73 21.67 -24.71 17.02
N ALA A 74 20.64 -24.38 16.22
CA ALA A 74 20.33 -23.01 15.85
C ALA A 74 19.94 -22.15 17.07
N MET A 75 19.15 -22.69 18.00
CA MET A 75 18.75 -21.98 19.22
C MET A 75 19.85 -21.95 20.28
N GLY A 76 20.49 -23.10 20.54
CA GLY A 76 21.52 -23.21 21.59
C GLY A 76 22.83 -22.54 21.23
N THR A 77 23.22 -22.58 19.95
CA THR A 77 24.56 -22.17 19.49
C THR A 77 24.53 -20.96 18.57
N LEU A 78 23.62 -20.92 17.58
CA LEU A 78 23.56 -19.80 16.62
C LEU A 78 22.77 -18.59 17.13
N GLY A 79 22.01 -18.73 18.21
CA GLY A 79 21.27 -17.64 18.85
C GLY A 79 19.89 -17.35 18.26
N LEU A 80 19.26 -18.32 17.59
CA LEU A 80 17.86 -18.21 17.14
C LEU A 80 16.91 -18.05 18.33
N LYS A 81 16.10 -16.97 18.33
CA LYS A 81 15.13 -16.66 19.41
C LYS A 81 13.67 -16.62 18.94
N ALA A 82 13.45 -16.95 17.67
CA ALA A 82 12.17 -16.79 17.01
C ALA A 82 11.16 -17.87 17.46
N PRO A 83 9.86 -17.54 17.61
CA PRO A 83 8.81 -18.53 17.82
C PRO A 83 8.69 -19.49 16.62
N VAL A 84 8.38 -20.75 16.90
CA VAL A 84 8.29 -21.80 15.88
C VAL A 84 6.84 -22.25 15.73
N TYR A 85 6.26 -22.06 14.55
CA TYR A 85 4.89 -22.47 14.27
C TYR A 85 4.86 -23.83 13.59
N VAL A 86 4.04 -24.73 14.14
CA VAL A 86 3.92 -26.11 13.69
C VAL A 86 2.47 -26.58 13.78
N THR A 87 2.12 -27.68 13.10
CA THR A 87 0.87 -28.38 13.39
C THR A 87 1.00 -29.25 14.64
N LEU A 88 -0.12 -29.54 15.31
CA LEU A 88 -0.10 -30.38 16.52
C LEU A 88 0.62 -31.74 16.33
N PRO A 89 0.41 -32.51 15.24
CA PRO A 89 1.15 -33.76 15.08
C PRO A 89 2.63 -33.54 14.75
N VAL A 90 3.00 -32.44 14.09
CA VAL A 90 4.41 -32.09 13.86
C VAL A 90 5.12 -31.81 15.18
N TYR A 91 4.47 -31.11 16.12
CA TYR A 91 5.00 -30.93 17.48
C TYR A 91 5.26 -32.28 18.17
N ARG A 92 4.25 -33.17 18.22
CA ARG A 92 4.36 -34.45 18.94
C ARG A 92 5.35 -35.43 18.32
N MET A 93 5.38 -35.50 16.99
CA MET A 93 6.32 -36.39 16.31
C MET A 93 7.72 -35.78 16.24
N GLY A 94 7.81 -34.46 16.11
CA GLY A 94 9.07 -33.71 16.16
C GLY A 94 9.78 -33.84 17.50
N GLU A 95 9.03 -33.82 18.61
CA GLU A 95 9.54 -34.17 19.95
C GLU A 95 10.27 -35.52 19.92
N ILE A 96 9.60 -36.58 19.45
CA ILE A 96 10.19 -37.92 19.35
C ILE A 96 11.43 -37.92 18.44
N VAL A 97 11.36 -37.27 17.27
CA VAL A 97 12.46 -37.23 16.30
C VAL A 97 13.70 -36.55 16.87
N LEU A 98 13.56 -35.38 17.51
CA LEU A 98 14.70 -34.64 18.05
C LEU A 98 15.35 -35.37 19.23
N TYR A 99 14.54 -35.94 20.13
CA TYR A 99 15.02 -36.75 21.24
C TYR A 99 15.76 -38.00 20.75
N GLU A 100 15.20 -38.71 19.77
CA GLU A 100 15.82 -39.92 19.22
C GLU A 100 17.10 -39.60 18.45
N ALA A 101 17.13 -38.51 17.68
CA ALA A 101 18.33 -38.10 16.96
C ALA A 101 19.51 -37.83 17.90
N TYR A 102 19.26 -37.19 19.04
CA TYR A 102 20.25 -36.99 20.08
C TYR A 102 20.71 -38.32 20.70
N GLN A 103 19.78 -39.19 21.10
CA GLN A 103 20.10 -40.46 21.74
C GLN A 103 20.86 -41.41 20.81
N ALA A 104 20.43 -41.50 19.55
CA ALA A 104 21.10 -42.30 18.53
C ALA A 104 22.53 -41.81 18.32
N ARG A 105 22.74 -40.48 18.18
CA ARG A 105 24.07 -39.92 17.93
C ARG A 105 25.00 -40.07 19.14
N THR A 106 24.52 -39.80 20.35
CA THR A 106 25.33 -39.94 21.59
C THR A 106 25.67 -41.38 21.94
N LYS A 107 24.89 -42.35 21.45
CA LYS A 107 25.22 -43.77 21.59
C LYS A 107 26.38 -44.19 20.69
N ASP A 108 26.45 -43.66 19.48
CA ASP A 108 27.50 -43.98 18.51
C ASP A 108 28.76 -43.11 18.70
N ASP A 109 28.59 -41.86 19.15
CA ASP A 109 29.64 -40.88 19.38
C ASP A 109 29.52 -40.28 20.79
N LEU A 110 30.33 -40.82 21.71
CA LEU A 110 30.35 -40.40 23.12
C LEU A 110 30.87 -38.97 23.33
N GLU A 111 31.51 -38.36 22.32
CA GLU A 111 32.02 -36.99 22.39
C GLU A 111 31.06 -35.97 21.74
N PHE A 112 29.88 -36.40 21.29
CA PHE A 112 28.91 -35.53 20.65
C PHE A 112 28.49 -34.36 21.56
N ASN A 113 28.75 -33.13 21.10
CA ASN A 113 28.59 -31.91 21.88
C ASN A 113 27.94 -30.74 21.11
N LEU A 114 27.35 -31.00 19.94
CA LEU A 114 26.74 -29.95 19.12
C LEU A 114 25.47 -29.37 19.78
N PHE A 115 24.65 -30.23 20.39
CA PHE A 115 23.50 -29.82 21.19
C PHE A 115 23.22 -30.84 22.29
N THR A 116 22.40 -30.48 23.28
CA THR A 116 22.02 -31.32 24.43
C THR A 116 20.51 -31.54 24.47
N LEU A 117 20.04 -32.40 25.38
CA LEU A 117 18.59 -32.55 25.65
C LEU A 117 17.96 -31.23 26.13
N ASP A 118 18.68 -30.41 26.89
CA ASP A 118 18.18 -29.10 27.31
C ASP A 118 17.91 -28.17 26.11
N HIS A 119 18.73 -28.24 25.05
CA HIS A 119 18.46 -27.50 23.81
C HIS A 119 17.22 -28.05 23.09
N VAL A 120 16.99 -29.38 23.13
CA VAL A 120 15.77 -29.99 22.56
C VAL A 120 14.54 -29.49 23.31
N ASP A 121 14.58 -29.45 24.65
CA ASP A 121 13.50 -28.92 25.48
C ASP A 121 13.23 -27.45 25.21
N GLN A 122 14.29 -26.64 25.11
CA GLN A 122 14.18 -25.22 24.75
C GLN A 122 13.47 -25.03 23.40
N VAL A 123 13.80 -25.84 22.39
CA VAL A 123 13.11 -25.81 21.10
C VAL A 123 11.62 -26.10 21.28
N LEU A 124 11.26 -27.16 21.99
CA LEU A 124 9.86 -27.55 22.19
C LEU A 124 9.03 -26.51 22.95
N GLU A 125 9.64 -25.76 23.86
CA GLU A 125 8.98 -24.65 24.58
C GLU A 125 8.61 -23.48 23.67
N THR A 126 9.32 -23.29 22.55
CA THR A 126 9.02 -22.22 21.57
C THR A 126 7.90 -22.58 20.59
N PHE A 127 7.40 -23.83 20.61
CA PHE A 127 6.46 -24.31 19.60
C PHE A 127 5.05 -23.79 19.82
N ILE A 128 4.54 -23.07 18.83
CA ILE A 128 3.16 -22.60 18.74
C ILE A 128 2.39 -23.54 17.82
N GLN A 129 1.42 -24.25 18.40
CA GLN A 129 0.69 -25.33 17.74
C GLN A 129 -0.55 -24.81 17.03
N LEU A 130 -0.71 -25.18 15.76
CA LEU A 130 -1.88 -24.86 14.93
C LEU A 130 -2.62 -26.12 14.47
N LYS A 131 -3.90 -25.94 14.13
CA LYS A 131 -4.72 -26.93 13.43
C LYS A 131 -4.71 -26.65 11.94
N PHE A 132 -4.95 -27.67 11.11
CA PHE A 132 -5.13 -27.46 9.68
C PHE A 132 -6.24 -26.45 9.41
N SER A 133 -6.02 -25.60 8.41
CA SER A 133 -6.90 -24.50 8.00
C SER A 133 -7.15 -23.45 9.08
N GLN A 134 -6.43 -23.49 10.22
CA GLN A 134 -6.46 -22.42 11.21
C GLN A 134 -5.69 -21.22 10.66
N LYS A 135 -6.42 -20.17 10.30
CA LYS A 135 -5.83 -18.89 9.89
C LYS A 135 -5.37 -18.13 11.13
N LEU A 136 -4.06 -17.96 11.30
CA LEU A 136 -3.47 -17.16 12.37
C LEU A 136 -3.01 -15.82 11.81
N LYS A 137 -3.39 -14.70 12.45
CA LYS A 137 -2.83 -13.38 12.20
C LYS A 137 -1.58 -13.20 13.07
N LEU A 138 -0.46 -12.82 12.49
CA LEU A 138 0.75 -12.49 13.24
C LEU A 138 0.55 -11.18 14.02
N SER A 139 1.23 -11.07 15.17
CA SER A 139 1.21 -9.90 16.04
C SER A 139 2.53 -9.12 15.95
N GLY A 140 2.53 -7.86 16.41
CA GLY A 140 3.74 -7.03 16.44
C GLY A 140 4.13 -6.55 15.04
N GLU A 141 5.41 -6.63 14.69
CA GLU A 141 5.94 -6.16 13.40
C GLU A 141 5.37 -6.97 12.21
N GLY A 142 4.91 -8.21 12.45
CA GLY A 142 4.22 -9.05 11.47
C GLY A 142 2.73 -8.71 11.27
N GLU A 143 2.20 -7.63 11.85
CA GLU A 143 0.79 -7.29 11.73
C GLU A 143 0.33 -7.20 10.27
N GLY A 144 -0.75 -7.90 9.96
CA GLY A 144 -1.29 -8.01 8.60
C GLY A 144 -0.74 -9.20 7.82
N ILE A 145 0.21 -9.98 8.34
CA ILE A 145 0.56 -11.29 7.76
C ILE A 145 -0.31 -12.38 8.42
N TYR A 146 -0.84 -13.26 7.58
CA TYR A 146 -1.60 -14.43 7.98
C TYR A 146 -0.87 -15.69 7.56
N ILE A 147 -0.75 -16.65 8.48
CA ILE A 147 -0.22 -17.99 8.21
C ILE A 147 -1.32 -19.02 8.39
N THR A 148 -1.40 -19.99 7.49
CA THR A 148 -2.40 -21.07 7.53
C THR A 148 -1.75 -22.39 7.09
N PRO A 149 -1.69 -23.42 7.95
CA PRO A 149 -1.18 -24.73 7.54
C PRO A 149 -2.29 -25.55 6.86
N HIS A 150 -1.99 -26.15 5.72
CA HIS A 150 -2.86 -27.10 5.01
C HIS A 150 -2.20 -28.49 4.96
N ALA A 151 -2.98 -29.56 4.92
CA ALA A 151 -2.43 -30.92 4.89
C ALA A 151 -1.60 -31.17 3.62
N ALA A 152 -0.34 -31.58 3.79
CA ALA A 152 0.58 -31.92 2.68
C ALA A 152 0.40 -33.36 2.19
N GLY A 153 -0.03 -34.27 3.07
CA GLY A 153 -0.27 -35.68 2.74
C GLY A 153 0.98 -36.57 2.62
N HIS A 154 2.15 -36.10 3.09
CA HIS A 154 3.41 -36.85 3.03
C HIS A 154 3.76 -37.59 4.34
N LEU A 155 3.87 -36.85 5.46
CA LEU A 155 4.03 -37.41 6.81
C LEU A 155 2.86 -36.98 7.69
N ILE A 156 2.69 -37.63 8.85
CA ILE A 156 1.62 -37.29 9.78
C ILE A 156 1.77 -35.84 10.26
N GLY A 157 0.70 -35.05 10.13
CA GLY A 157 0.72 -33.62 10.44
C GLY A 157 1.48 -32.74 9.45
N GLY A 158 2.13 -33.34 8.43
CA GLY A 158 2.88 -32.60 7.42
C GLY A 158 2.03 -31.52 6.76
N SER A 159 2.58 -30.31 6.62
CA SER A 159 1.85 -29.13 6.19
C SER A 159 2.49 -28.34 5.06
N ILE A 160 1.64 -27.88 4.15
CA ILE A 160 1.95 -26.78 3.22
C ILE A 160 1.49 -25.49 3.89
N TRP A 161 2.40 -24.53 4.02
CA TRP A 161 2.11 -23.23 4.61
C TRP A 161 1.57 -22.25 3.56
N CYS A 162 0.36 -21.75 3.78
CA CYS A 162 -0.16 -20.60 3.05
C CYS A 162 0.14 -19.33 3.84
N ILE A 163 0.98 -18.47 3.26
CA ILE A 163 1.34 -17.16 3.82
C ILE A 163 0.64 -16.10 2.97
N ALA A 164 -0.21 -15.30 3.61
CA ALA A 164 -1.00 -14.28 2.95
C ALA A 164 -0.87 -12.96 3.69
N LYS A 165 -0.64 -11.87 2.95
CA LYS A 165 -0.64 -10.52 3.53
C LYS A 165 -1.99 -9.86 3.32
N GLU A 166 -2.49 -9.23 4.38
CA GLU A 166 -3.66 -8.37 4.39
C GLU A 166 -3.48 -7.31 3.31
N THR A 167 -4.38 -7.33 2.33
CA THR A 167 -4.34 -6.37 1.24
C THR A 167 -5.25 -5.20 1.57
N LEU A 168 -5.04 -4.08 0.89
CA LEU A 168 -5.94 -2.91 0.92
C LEU A 168 -7.44 -3.29 0.87
N LYS A 169 -7.77 -4.34 0.12
CA LYS A 169 -9.14 -4.82 -0.08
C LYS A 169 -9.74 -5.44 1.18
N ASP A 170 -8.94 -6.20 1.92
CA ASP A 170 -9.38 -6.91 3.12
C ASP A 170 -9.74 -5.92 4.23
N GLU A 171 -8.92 -4.88 4.43
CA GLU A 171 -9.18 -3.78 5.36
C GLU A 171 -10.47 -3.03 5.00
N ILE A 172 -10.63 -2.68 3.72
CA ILE A 172 -11.85 -2.01 3.23
C ILE A 172 -13.08 -2.88 3.53
N VAL A 173 -13.04 -4.17 3.18
CA VAL A 173 -14.16 -5.09 3.41
C VAL A 173 -14.45 -5.28 4.89
N HIS A 174 -13.43 -5.32 5.74
CA HIS A 174 -13.60 -5.42 7.19
C HIS A 174 -14.39 -4.22 7.75
N VAL A 175 -14.02 -2.99 7.34
CA VAL A 175 -14.72 -1.77 7.78
C VAL A 175 -16.14 -1.69 7.23
N LEU A 176 -16.36 -2.06 5.97
CA LEU A 176 -17.70 -2.08 5.37
C LEU A 176 -18.62 -3.08 6.07
N ARG A 177 -18.12 -4.28 6.41
CA ARG A 177 -18.91 -5.33 7.10
C ARG A 177 -19.37 -4.94 8.49
N ARG A 178 -18.65 -4.07 9.20
CA ARG A 178 -19.09 -3.48 10.48
C ARG A 178 -19.97 -2.23 10.31
N GLY A 179 -20.38 -1.91 9.07
CA GLY A 179 -21.29 -0.81 8.75
C GLY A 179 -20.67 0.58 8.78
N GLY A 180 -19.34 0.67 8.68
CA GLY A 180 -18.59 1.94 8.66
C GLY A 180 -18.21 2.40 7.27
N ASP A 181 -18.04 3.71 7.12
CA ASP A 181 -17.49 4.31 5.90
C ASP A 181 -15.95 4.26 5.94
N VAL A 182 -15.32 4.09 4.78
CA VAL A 182 -13.86 4.06 4.62
C VAL A 182 -13.39 5.35 3.97
N LEU A 183 -12.47 6.06 4.62
CA LEU A 183 -11.76 7.20 4.04
C LEU A 183 -10.37 6.76 3.58
N ILE A 184 -10.06 7.01 2.31
CA ILE A 184 -8.74 6.81 1.72
C ILE A 184 -8.22 8.19 1.27
N PRO A 185 -7.27 8.81 1.99
CA PRO A 185 -6.67 10.06 1.57
C PRO A 185 -5.68 9.80 0.43
N CYS A 186 -5.95 10.43 -0.71
CA CYS A 186 -5.20 10.24 -1.94
C CYS A 186 -4.72 11.58 -2.52
N ASP A 187 -3.80 11.51 -3.47
CA ASP A 187 -3.51 12.63 -4.34
C ASP A 187 -4.63 12.85 -5.38
N SER A 188 -4.48 13.87 -6.22
CA SER A 188 -5.51 14.28 -7.19
C SER A 188 -5.42 13.62 -8.56
N ALA A 189 -4.30 12.97 -8.92
CA ALA A 189 -4.04 12.53 -10.30
C ALA A 189 -3.03 11.38 -10.49
N GLY A 190 -2.26 11.01 -9.48
CA GLY A 190 -1.28 9.94 -9.49
C GLY A 190 -1.82 8.63 -8.88
N ARG A 191 -1.47 8.35 -7.60
CA ARG A 191 -1.84 7.12 -6.89
C ARG A 191 -3.33 6.87 -6.89
N VAL A 192 -4.14 7.92 -6.90
CA VAL A 192 -5.60 7.81 -6.95
C VAL A 192 -6.08 6.97 -8.14
N LEU A 193 -5.46 7.09 -9.32
CA LEU A 193 -5.85 6.32 -10.51
C LEU A 193 -5.57 4.82 -10.34
N GLU A 194 -4.43 4.49 -9.75
CA GLU A 194 -4.04 3.10 -9.45
C GLU A 194 -5.03 2.47 -8.46
N VAL A 195 -5.32 3.18 -7.35
CA VAL A 195 -6.25 2.69 -6.32
C VAL A 195 -7.66 2.53 -6.88
N LEU A 196 -8.16 3.51 -7.64
CA LEU A 196 -9.46 3.41 -8.31
C LEU A 196 -9.53 2.21 -9.24
N HIS A 197 -8.49 1.98 -10.05
CA HIS A 197 -8.42 0.82 -10.93
C HIS A 197 -8.45 -0.50 -10.14
N VAL A 198 -7.66 -0.61 -9.07
CA VAL A 198 -7.63 -1.82 -8.22
C VAL A 198 -8.98 -2.08 -7.55
N LEU A 199 -9.67 -1.04 -7.07
CA LEU A 199 -10.97 -1.15 -6.41
C LEU A 199 -12.10 -1.45 -7.39
N ASP A 200 -12.16 -0.76 -8.54
CA ASP A 200 -13.19 -1.01 -9.56
C ASP A 200 -13.10 -2.45 -10.09
N GLN A 201 -11.89 -2.94 -10.38
CA GLN A 201 -11.68 -4.34 -10.78
C GLN A 201 -12.07 -5.34 -9.70
N TYR A 202 -11.88 -4.99 -8.43
CA TYR A 202 -12.29 -5.84 -7.31
C TYR A 202 -13.82 -5.87 -7.16
N TRP A 203 -14.48 -4.72 -7.28
CA TRP A 203 -15.95 -4.62 -7.25
C TRP A 203 -16.60 -5.37 -8.42
N ILE A 204 -16.03 -5.28 -9.63
CA ILE A 204 -16.49 -6.06 -10.79
C ILE A 204 -16.45 -7.57 -10.50
N LYS A 205 -15.37 -8.07 -9.88
CA LYS A 205 -15.26 -9.49 -9.51
C LYS A 205 -16.26 -9.90 -8.45
N LEU A 206 -16.51 -9.04 -7.46
CA LEU A 206 -17.43 -9.31 -6.36
C LEU A 206 -18.91 -9.19 -6.74
N LYS A 207 -19.23 -8.47 -7.83
CA LYS A 207 -20.60 -8.38 -8.34
C LYS A 207 -21.24 -9.76 -8.56
N TYR A 208 -20.45 -10.75 -8.97
CA TYR A 208 -20.91 -12.11 -9.21
C TYR A 208 -21.22 -12.92 -7.95
N THR A 209 -20.71 -12.50 -6.78
CA THR A 209 -20.89 -13.21 -5.51
C THR A 209 -21.97 -12.59 -4.63
N SER A 210 -22.57 -11.45 -5.03
CA SER A 210 -23.58 -10.69 -4.27
C SER A 210 -23.13 -10.23 -2.87
N LEU A 211 -21.83 -10.27 -2.57
CA LEU A 211 -21.31 -10.05 -1.21
C LEU A 211 -21.12 -8.57 -0.84
N LEU A 212 -20.91 -7.67 -1.80
CA LEU A 212 -20.65 -6.24 -1.58
C LEU A 212 -21.36 -5.40 -2.65
N LYS A 213 -22.18 -4.43 -2.20
CA LYS A 213 -22.89 -3.46 -3.06
C LYS A 213 -22.57 -2.00 -2.71
N ASP A 214 -21.69 -1.82 -1.74
CA ASP A 214 -21.37 -0.52 -1.16
C ASP A 214 -20.69 0.39 -2.20
N PRO A 215 -21.08 1.66 -2.31
CA PRO A 215 -20.57 2.53 -3.35
C PRO A 215 -19.11 2.92 -3.11
N ILE A 216 -18.35 3.04 -4.20
CA ILE A 216 -17.05 3.71 -4.21
C ILE A 216 -17.27 5.14 -4.70
N ALA A 217 -16.66 6.13 -4.03
CA ALA A 217 -16.72 7.53 -4.38
C ALA A 217 -15.32 8.12 -4.55
N LEU A 218 -15.10 8.84 -5.64
CA LEU A 218 -13.96 9.74 -5.82
C LEU A 218 -14.42 11.17 -5.51
N LEU A 219 -14.06 11.68 -4.34
CA LEU A 219 -14.34 13.06 -3.94
C LEU A 219 -13.14 13.96 -4.26
N HIS A 220 -13.28 14.73 -5.34
CA HIS A 220 -12.25 15.63 -5.82
C HIS A 220 -12.91 16.77 -6.61
N THR A 221 -12.39 18.00 -6.50
CA THR A 221 -12.90 19.15 -7.26
C THR A 221 -12.89 18.88 -8.77
N MET A 222 -11.86 18.16 -9.26
CA MET A 222 -11.74 17.73 -10.66
C MET A 222 -11.98 16.22 -10.84
N SER A 223 -12.85 15.61 -10.03
CA SER A 223 -13.10 14.15 -10.03
C SER A 223 -13.50 13.59 -11.40
N PHE A 224 -14.23 14.36 -12.20
CA PHE A 224 -14.57 13.98 -13.58
C PHE A 224 -13.41 14.10 -14.57
N TYR A 225 -12.57 15.13 -14.41
CA TYR A 225 -11.48 15.40 -15.34
C TYR A 225 -10.31 14.44 -15.15
N THR A 226 -9.96 14.09 -13.90
CA THR A 226 -8.82 13.23 -13.60
C THR A 226 -8.86 11.88 -14.35
N PRO A 227 -9.92 11.05 -14.26
CA PRO A 227 -9.99 9.80 -15.02
C PRO A 227 -10.04 10.03 -16.53
N LYS A 228 -10.75 11.07 -16.99
CA LYS A 228 -10.86 11.39 -18.42
C LYS A 228 -9.52 11.76 -19.05
N ALA A 229 -8.70 12.54 -18.35
CA ALA A 229 -7.35 12.84 -18.79
C ALA A 229 -6.52 11.56 -18.90
N ALA A 230 -6.58 10.67 -17.90
CA ALA A 230 -5.88 9.38 -17.93
C ALA A 230 -6.36 8.47 -19.07
N GLN A 231 -7.65 8.48 -19.40
CA GLN A 231 -8.20 7.73 -20.53
C GLN A 231 -7.57 8.12 -21.88
N ALA A 232 -7.10 9.36 -22.02
CA ALA A 232 -6.51 9.89 -23.25
C ALA A 232 -4.98 9.67 -23.34
N MET A 233 -4.33 9.20 -22.28
CA MET A 233 -2.87 9.04 -22.18
C MET A 233 -2.47 7.57 -21.94
N LEU A 234 -3.19 6.62 -22.55
CA LEU A 234 -2.94 5.18 -22.35
C LEU A 234 -1.59 4.74 -22.88
N GLU A 235 -1.06 5.41 -23.89
CA GLU A 235 0.25 5.16 -24.49
C GLU A 235 1.42 5.40 -23.52
N TRP A 236 1.19 6.22 -22.47
CA TRP A 236 2.15 6.49 -21.40
C TRP A 236 2.03 5.51 -20.22
N CYS A 237 1.08 4.57 -20.27
CA CYS A 237 0.92 3.55 -19.26
C CYS A 237 1.84 2.34 -19.53
N SER A 238 1.83 1.36 -18.61
CA SER A 238 2.58 0.11 -18.79
C SER A 238 2.21 -0.59 -20.11
N GLU A 239 3.16 -1.30 -20.74
CA GLU A 239 2.92 -2.07 -21.96
C GLU A 239 1.70 -3.00 -21.88
N ARG A 240 1.42 -3.54 -20.69
CA ARG A 240 0.25 -4.39 -20.45
C ARG A 240 -1.07 -3.66 -20.72
N ILE A 241 -1.17 -2.39 -20.33
CA ILE A 241 -2.35 -1.55 -20.57
C ILE A 241 -2.45 -1.23 -22.06
N SER A 242 -1.36 -0.79 -22.69
CA SER A 242 -1.33 -0.46 -24.11
C SER A 242 -1.69 -1.66 -24.99
N LYS A 243 -1.05 -2.82 -24.77
CA LYS A 243 -1.35 -4.08 -25.48
C LYS A 243 -2.79 -4.54 -25.28
N ASN A 244 -3.32 -4.40 -24.05
CA ASN A 244 -4.72 -4.75 -23.77
C ASN A 244 -5.70 -3.87 -24.56
N PHE A 245 -5.37 -2.58 -24.72
CA PHE A 245 -6.17 -1.65 -25.50
C PHE A 245 -6.10 -1.96 -27.00
N ASP A 246 -4.92 -2.28 -27.53
CA ASP A 246 -4.73 -2.66 -28.94
C ASP A 246 -5.55 -3.89 -29.34
N ILE A 247 -5.71 -4.86 -28.43
CA ILE A 247 -6.55 -6.05 -28.63
C ILE A 247 -8.04 -5.83 -28.32
N GLY A 248 -8.45 -4.57 -28.14
CA GLY A 248 -9.85 -4.18 -27.98
C GLY A 248 -10.43 -4.36 -26.57
N LYS A 249 -9.61 -4.49 -25.52
CA LYS A 249 -10.14 -4.47 -24.14
C LYS A 249 -10.63 -3.08 -23.74
N PRO A 250 -11.60 -2.99 -22.81
CA PRO A 250 -12.09 -1.71 -22.30
C PRO A 250 -10.97 -0.87 -21.70
N ASN A 251 -11.12 0.46 -21.81
CA ASN A 251 -10.20 1.40 -21.19
C ASN A 251 -10.15 1.20 -19.66
N PRO A 252 -8.96 1.02 -19.04
CA PRO A 252 -8.82 0.71 -17.62
C PRO A 252 -9.26 1.84 -16.67
N PHE A 253 -9.38 3.07 -17.17
CA PHE A 253 -9.83 4.25 -16.43
C PHE A 253 -11.31 4.58 -16.70
N ASN A 254 -12.01 3.73 -17.45
CA ASN A 254 -13.46 3.80 -17.57
C ASN A 254 -14.12 3.01 -16.42
N PHE A 255 -14.19 3.65 -15.25
CA PHE A 255 -14.70 3.02 -14.04
C PHE A 255 -16.22 2.82 -14.09
N THR A 256 -16.69 1.67 -13.63
CA THR A 256 -18.11 1.28 -13.71
C THR A 256 -18.81 1.26 -12.36
N HIS A 257 -18.03 1.16 -11.26
CA HIS A 257 -18.53 1.11 -9.89
C HIS A 257 -18.06 2.30 -9.04
N VAL A 258 -17.39 3.27 -9.66
CA VAL A 258 -16.91 4.49 -9.00
C VAL A 258 -17.85 5.65 -9.31
N ASN A 259 -18.35 6.29 -8.26
CA ASN A 259 -19.11 7.53 -8.33
C ASN A 259 -18.12 8.71 -8.31
N LEU A 260 -18.11 9.53 -9.35
CA LEU A 260 -17.28 10.73 -9.42
C LEU A 260 -18.04 11.89 -8.79
N ILE A 261 -17.48 12.51 -7.74
CA ILE A 261 -18.18 13.47 -6.88
C ILE A 261 -17.35 14.73 -6.71
N HIS A 262 -17.99 15.91 -6.75
CA HIS A 262 -17.30 17.20 -6.71
C HIS A 262 -17.39 17.93 -5.37
N ASN A 263 -18.38 17.60 -4.53
CA ASN A 263 -18.67 18.27 -3.27
C ASN A 263 -19.23 17.30 -2.21
N LEU A 264 -19.29 17.76 -0.97
CA LEU A 264 -19.76 16.95 0.17
C LEU A 264 -21.27 16.66 0.10
N ASP A 265 -22.08 17.54 -0.48
CA ASP A 265 -23.54 17.36 -0.55
C ASP A 265 -23.93 16.20 -1.47
N GLU A 266 -23.22 16.05 -2.59
CA GLU A 266 -23.37 14.89 -3.49
C GLU A 266 -22.91 13.60 -2.81
N LEU A 267 -21.81 13.66 -2.04
CA LEU A 267 -21.31 12.50 -1.30
C LEU A 267 -22.31 12.02 -0.24
N ASP A 268 -22.96 12.96 0.45
CA ASP A 268 -23.96 12.67 1.48
C ASP A 268 -25.23 12.00 0.93
N ARG A 269 -25.48 12.07 -0.38
CA ARG A 269 -26.59 11.36 -1.04
C ARG A 269 -26.31 9.87 -1.25
N LEU A 270 -25.05 9.43 -1.15
CA LEU A 270 -24.71 8.02 -1.30
C LEU A 270 -25.04 7.23 -0.01
N PRO A 271 -25.57 6.00 -0.12
CA PRO A 271 -25.87 5.16 1.04
C PRO A 271 -24.58 4.74 1.76
N SER A 272 -24.61 4.70 3.10
CA SER A 272 -23.54 4.09 3.91
C SER A 272 -23.86 2.61 4.16
N PRO A 273 -22.85 1.72 4.27
CA PRO A 273 -21.41 2.03 4.26
C PRO A 273 -20.88 2.33 2.85
N LYS A 274 -19.81 3.12 2.72
CA LYS A 274 -19.19 3.49 1.44
C LYS A 274 -17.67 3.66 1.52
N VAL A 275 -17.00 3.54 0.39
CA VAL A 275 -15.55 3.80 0.24
C VAL A 275 -15.33 5.15 -0.41
N ILE A 276 -14.54 6.02 0.21
CA ILE A 276 -14.35 7.40 -0.22
C ILE A 276 -12.86 7.67 -0.43
N LEU A 277 -12.48 7.87 -1.68
CA LEU A 277 -11.16 8.38 -2.04
C LEU A 277 -11.26 9.90 -2.10
N ALA A 278 -10.63 10.59 -1.16
CA ALA A 278 -10.72 12.03 -1.04
C ALA A 278 -9.35 12.68 -1.21
N THR A 279 -9.31 13.86 -1.83
CA THR A 279 -8.05 14.59 -1.96
C THR A 279 -7.53 15.11 -0.64
N SER A 280 -6.20 15.03 -0.51
CA SER A 280 -5.32 15.47 0.59
C SER A 280 -4.66 14.30 1.30
N THR A 281 -3.54 13.85 0.75
CA THR A 281 -2.65 12.84 1.37
C THR A 281 -2.13 13.29 2.74
N SER A 282 -1.95 14.59 2.94
CA SER A 282 -1.44 15.19 4.18
C SER A 282 -2.52 15.34 5.26
N LEU A 283 -3.80 15.31 4.89
CA LEU A 283 -4.94 15.64 5.76
C LEU A 283 -4.86 17.04 6.41
N ASN A 284 -4.03 17.95 5.86
CA ASN A 284 -3.88 19.32 6.37
C ASN A 284 -4.99 20.27 5.87
N HIS A 285 -5.52 19.99 4.68
CA HIS A 285 -6.54 20.77 3.97
C HIS A 285 -7.40 19.85 3.08
N GLY A 286 -8.38 20.42 2.37
CA GLY A 286 -9.18 19.70 1.38
C GLY A 286 -10.17 18.68 1.95
N PHE A 287 -10.85 17.98 1.06
CA PHE A 287 -11.95 17.07 1.41
C PHE A 287 -11.55 15.95 2.36
N GLY A 288 -10.32 15.42 2.26
CA GLY A 288 -9.82 14.39 3.17
C GLY A 288 -9.83 14.86 4.63
N LYS A 289 -9.46 16.11 4.90
CA LYS A 289 -9.51 16.70 6.25
C LYS A 289 -10.94 16.88 6.72
N ASP A 290 -11.81 17.40 5.86
CA ASP A 290 -13.22 17.65 6.20
C ASP A 290 -13.94 16.34 6.54
N LEU A 291 -13.68 15.29 5.76
CA LEU A 291 -14.20 13.96 6.02
C LEU A 291 -13.59 13.32 7.26
N LEU A 292 -12.30 13.49 7.51
CA LEU A 292 -11.69 13.01 8.74
C LEU A 292 -12.41 13.58 9.97
N MET A 293 -12.72 14.87 9.98
CA MET A 293 -13.45 15.51 11.08
C MET A 293 -14.88 14.96 11.25
N LYS A 294 -15.57 14.69 10.13
CA LYS A 294 -16.93 14.14 10.15
C LYS A 294 -16.96 12.65 10.55
N MET A 295 -15.95 11.89 10.12
CA MET A 295 -15.91 10.43 10.24
C MET A 295 -15.22 9.93 11.51
N ALA A 296 -14.19 10.62 12.00
CA ALA A 296 -13.40 10.19 13.16
C ALA A 296 -14.19 10.02 14.47
N PRO A 297 -15.23 10.82 14.77
CA PRO A 297 -16.05 10.60 15.97
C PRO A 297 -16.83 9.28 15.98
N LEU A 298 -16.98 8.62 14.82
CA LEU A 298 -17.73 7.37 14.67
C LEU A 298 -16.77 6.19 14.59
N SER A 299 -16.67 5.40 15.66
CA SER A 299 -15.72 4.28 15.81
C SER A 299 -15.85 3.17 14.76
N LYS A 300 -17.00 3.09 14.08
CA LYS A 300 -17.22 2.13 12.99
C LYS A 300 -16.44 2.46 11.72
N ASN A 301 -16.11 3.73 11.48
CA ASN A 301 -15.44 4.17 10.26
C ASN A 301 -13.98 3.73 10.24
N GLY A 302 -13.38 3.73 9.04
CA GLY A 302 -11.97 3.37 8.86
C GLY A 302 -11.23 4.45 8.08
N LEU A 303 -9.97 4.69 8.44
CA LEU A 303 -9.03 5.52 7.69
C LEU A 303 -7.92 4.60 7.16
N VAL A 304 -7.73 4.55 5.85
CA VAL A 304 -6.75 3.66 5.21
C VAL A 304 -5.77 4.48 4.39
N PHE A 305 -4.50 4.50 4.80
CA PHE A 305 -3.45 5.17 4.05
C PHE A 305 -2.93 4.29 2.91
N VAL A 306 -2.87 4.84 1.70
CA VAL A 306 -2.33 4.17 0.49
C VAL A 306 -0.95 4.68 0.08
N SER A 307 -0.42 5.65 0.83
CA SER A 307 0.91 6.23 0.67
C SER A 307 1.48 6.58 2.03
N THR A 308 2.79 6.47 2.19
CA THR A 308 3.49 6.90 3.42
C THR A 308 3.23 8.38 3.67
N PRO A 309 2.67 8.76 4.83
CA PRO A 309 2.47 10.17 5.17
C PRO A 309 3.79 10.94 5.25
N VAL A 310 3.79 12.19 4.80
CA VAL A 310 4.97 13.06 4.88
C VAL A 310 5.12 13.57 6.32
N PRO A 311 6.31 13.50 6.93
CA PRO A 311 6.56 14.03 8.28
C PRO A 311 6.11 15.50 8.42
N GLY A 312 5.53 15.84 9.58
CA GLY A 312 5.00 17.18 9.87
C GLY A 312 3.57 17.44 9.35
N THR A 313 2.93 16.46 8.70
CA THR A 313 1.52 16.55 8.29
C THR A 313 0.59 15.93 9.34
N VAL A 314 -0.70 16.29 9.32
CA VAL A 314 -1.73 15.66 10.14
C VAL A 314 -1.75 14.15 9.94
N ALA A 315 -1.67 13.68 8.69
CA ALA A 315 -1.63 12.26 8.36
C ALA A 315 -0.49 11.51 9.08
N ALA A 316 0.70 12.11 9.18
CA ALA A 316 1.85 11.50 9.86
C ALA A 316 1.74 11.48 11.39
N THR A 317 0.77 12.19 11.97
CA THR A 317 0.52 12.17 13.42
C THR A 317 -0.53 11.15 13.84
N ILE A 318 -1.27 10.58 12.88
CA ILE A 318 -2.37 9.66 13.15
C ILE A 318 -1.83 8.24 13.32
N HIS A 319 -1.92 7.72 14.54
CA HIS A 319 -1.65 6.34 14.89
C HIS A 319 -2.73 5.83 15.86
N PRO A 320 -2.91 4.50 16.02
CA PRO A 320 -3.85 3.95 16.99
C PRO A 320 -3.63 4.53 18.39
N GLY A 321 -4.69 5.07 18.99
CA GLY A 321 -4.65 5.67 20.34
C GLY A 321 -4.24 7.15 20.41
N THR A 322 -3.89 7.79 19.29
CA THR A 322 -3.49 9.21 19.28
C THR A 322 -4.68 10.15 19.19
N ILE A 323 -4.66 11.23 19.99
CA ILE A 323 -5.60 12.35 19.87
C ILE A 323 -4.96 13.44 18.99
N VAL A 324 -5.58 13.74 17.85
CA VAL A 324 -5.08 14.74 16.90
C VAL A 324 -5.91 16.02 16.98
N LYS A 325 -5.24 17.17 17.13
CA LYS A 325 -5.89 18.50 17.12
C LYS A 325 -5.93 19.05 15.70
N LEU A 326 -7.14 19.26 15.18
CA LEU A 326 -7.35 19.81 13.84
C LEU A 326 -7.78 21.28 13.92
N LYS A 327 -7.07 22.16 13.19
CA LYS A 327 -7.49 23.57 13.05
C LYS A 327 -8.55 23.67 11.95
N VAL A 328 -9.74 24.13 12.32
CA VAL A 328 -10.83 24.40 11.38
C VAL A 328 -10.87 25.89 11.10
N SER A 329 -11.08 26.27 9.84
CA SER A 329 -11.26 27.65 9.44
C SER A 329 -12.47 27.71 8.52
N ARG A 330 -13.37 28.66 8.77
CA ARG A 330 -14.59 28.85 8.00
C ARG A 330 -14.65 30.31 7.58
N ASN A 331 -14.98 30.55 6.32
CA ASN A 331 -15.27 31.90 5.85
C ASN A 331 -16.58 32.36 6.49
N VAL A 332 -16.53 33.50 7.15
CA VAL A 332 -17.69 34.20 7.72
C VAL A 332 -17.88 35.46 6.89
N PRO A 333 -19.13 35.87 6.59
CA PRO A 333 -19.37 37.16 5.95
C PRO A 333 -18.66 38.28 6.73
N LEU A 334 -18.00 39.19 5.99
CA LEU A 334 -17.39 40.36 6.61
C LEU A 334 -18.50 41.31 7.08
N GLU A 335 -18.36 41.84 8.29
CA GLU A 335 -19.34 42.75 8.89
C GLU A 335 -18.68 44.06 9.33
N GLY A 336 -19.44 45.16 9.31
CA GLY A 336 -19.01 46.46 9.83
C GLY A 336 -17.76 47.04 9.16
N ALA A 337 -16.75 47.35 9.97
CA ALA A 337 -15.52 48.03 9.51
C ALA A 337 -14.68 47.18 8.56
N GLU A 338 -14.69 45.84 8.72
CA GLU A 338 -13.95 44.93 7.85
C GLU A 338 -14.56 44.88 6.44
N LEU A 339 -15.89 44.89 6.35
CA LEU A 339 -16.62 44.97 5.09
C LEU A 339 -16.33 46.28 4.37
N LEU A 340 -16.42 47.41 5.08
CA LEU A 340 -16.14 48.73 4.51
C LEU A 340 -14.69 48.85 4.00
N ALA A 341 -13.73 48.31 4.74
CA ALA A 341 -12.33 48.28 4.33
C ALA A 341 -12.11 47.39 3.09
N TYR A 342 -12.78 46.23 3.03
CA TYR A 342 -12.75 45.36 1.86
C TYR A 342 -13.36 46.03 0.63
N GLU A 343 -14.54 46.65 0.75
CA GLU A 343 -15.19 47.36 -0.35
C GLU A 343 -14.37 48.57 -0.82
N ALA A 344 -13.73 49.30 0.10
CA ALA A 344 -12.84 50.40 -0.26
C ALA A 344 -11.60 49.91 -1.01
N LYS A 345 -11.03 48.77 -0.59
CA LYS A 345 -9.92 48.12 -1.26
C LYS A 345 -10.32 47.63 -2.66
N GLU A 346 -11.51 47.02 -2.79
CA GLU A 346 -11.97 46.50 -4.08
C GLU A 346 -12.38 47.62 -5.04
N ARG A 347 -12.98 48.71 -4.55
CA ARG A 347 -13.18 49.93 -5.35
C ARG A 347 -11.86 50.48 -5.87
N ARG A 348 -10.82 50.52 -5.04
CA ARG A 348 -9.49 50.98 -5.47
C ARG A 348 -8.88 50.05 -6.52
N ARG A 349 -8.99 48.73 -6.33
CA ARG A 349 -8.52 47.74 -7.32
C ARG A 349 -9.22 47.91 -8.67
N LEU A 350 -10.53 48.15 -8.68
CA LEU A 350 -11.29 48.39 -9.91
C LEU A 350 -10.88 49.69 -10.61
N ILE A 351 -10.59 50.74 -9.84
CA ILE A 351 -10.06 52.00 -10.40
C ILE A 351 -8.68 51.77 -11.01
N ASP A 352 -7.78 51.08 -10.29
CA ASP A 352 -6.44 50.76 -10.79
C ASP A 352 -6.49 49.90 -12.07
N GLU A 353 -7.41 48.92 -12.13
CA GLU A 353 -7.60 48.07 -13.31
C GLU A 353 -8.23 48.83 -14.49
N ALA A 354 -9.12 49.79 -14.22
CA ALA A 354 -9.70 50.65 -15.25
C ALA A 354 -8.69 51.66 -15.81
N GLU A 355 -7.83 52.23 -14.96
CA GLU A 355 -6.72 53.10 -15.38
C GLU A 355 -5.71 52.34 -16.25
N LEU A 356 -5.40 51.09 -15.89
CA LEU A 356 -4.51 50.24 -16.69
C LEU A 356 -5.11 49.97 -18.07
N LYS A 357 -6.39 49.56 -18.14
CA LYS A 357 -7.09 49.33 -19.42
C LYS A 357 -7.19 50.61 -20.26
N ALA A 358 -7.40 51.77 -19.64
CA ALA A 358 -7.44 53.05 -20.35
C ALA A 358 -6.08 53.37 -20.99
N LYS A 359 -4.97 53.13 -20.28
CA LYS A 359 -3.62 53.29 -20.84
C LYS A 359 -3.33 52.31 -21.98
N GLU A 360 -3.72 51.04 -21.83
CA GLU A 360 -3.59 50.05 -22.91
C GLU A 360 -4.36 50.46 -24.18
N ILE A 361 -5.56 51.03 -24.02
CA ILE A 361 -6.36 51.55 -25.15
C ILE A 361 -5.70 52.78 -25.79
N GLU A 362 -5.16 53.70 -24.98
CA GLU A 362 -4.50 54.91 -25.46
C GLU A 362 -3.18 54.58 -26.21
N GLU A 363 -2.42 53.62 -25.70
CA GLU A 363 -1.20 53.11 -26.33
C GLU A 363 -1.52 52.39 -27.65
N ALA A 364 -2.55 51.54 -27.67
CA ALA A 364 -3.01 50.90 -28.90
C ALA A 364 -3.53 51.90 -29.96
N ALA A 365 -4.22 52.97 -29.53
CA ALA A 365 -4.67 54.03 -30.43
C ALA A 365 -3.51 54.87 -30.99
N LEU A 366 -2.45 55.07 -30.19
CA LEU A 366 -1.23 55.76 -30.62
C LEU A 366 -0.46 54.91 -31.63
N GLU A 367 -0.33 53.60 -31.40
CA GLU A 367 0.28 52.67 -32.35
C GLU A 367 -0.49 52.60 -33.68
N ASP A 368 -1.82 52.56 -33.64
CA ASP A 368 -2.67 52.56 -34.83
C ASP A 368 -2.51 53.87 -35.64
N MET A 369 -2.44 55.02 -34.95
CA MET A 369 -2.19 56.32 -35.56
C MET A 369 -0.78 56.43 -36.18
N MET A 370 0.23 55.86 -35.52
CA MET A 370 1.60 55.81 -36.05
C MET A 370 1.70 54.90 -37.28
N MET A 371 0.99 53.77 -37.31
CA MET A 371 0.91 52.93 -38.51
C MET A 371 0.21 53.64 -39.67
N THR A 372 -0.89 54.36 -39.42
CA THR A 372 -1.58 55.12 -40.47
C THR A 372 -0.74 56.26 -41.03
N ILE A 373 0.05 56.95 -40.19
CA ILE A 373 0.99 57.98 -40.66
C ILE A 373 2.12 57.36 -41.50
N ALA A 374 2.67 56.22 -41.07
CA ALA A 374 3.70 55.51 -41.83
C ALA A 374 3.19 54.99 -43.19
N GLU A 375 1.94 54.54 -43.26
CA GLU A 375 1.30 54.18 -44.53
C GLU A 375 1.14 55.41 -45.45
N TYR A 376 0.72 56.56 -44.90
CA TYR A 376 0.56 57.80 -45.68
C TYR A 376 1.90 58.38 -46.18
N GLU A 377 2.97 58.27 -45.40
CA GLU A 377 4.33 58.68 -45.81
C GLU A 377 4.96 57.72 -46.83
N SER A 378 4.50 56.47 -46.91
CA SER A 378 4.97 55.50 -47.91
C SER A 378 4.29 55.63 -49.28
N ASP A 379 3.10 56.23 -49.34
CA ASP A 379 2.35 56.46 -50.58
C ASP A 379 2.76 57.74 -51.33
N ASP A 380 3.49 58.67 -50.70
CA ASP A 380 3.90 59.96 -51.30
C ASP A 380 5.24 59.90 -52.07
N GLU A 381 5.98 58.78 -52.03
CA GLU A 381 7.21 58.59 -52.85
C GLU A 381 6.96 57.95 -54.24
N GLY A 382 5.71 57.85 -54.69
CA GLY A 382 5.31 56.92 -55.75
C GLY A 382 4.71 57.49 -57.04
N GLN A 383 5.08 58.66 -57.57
CA GLN A 383 4.65 59.06 -58.93
C GLN A 383 5.70 59.84 -59.75
N PRO A 384 6.31 59.25 -60.81
CA PRO A 384 7.17 59.99 -61.74
C PRO A 384 6.32 60.77 -62.77
N PRO A 385 6.78 61.95 -63.24
CA PRO A 385 6.01 62.76 -64.16
C PRO A 385 5.99 62.15 -65.56
N THR A 386 4.79 62.04 -66.12
CA THR A 386 4.52 61.67 -67.51
C THR A 386 4.92 62.81 -68.45
N ASN A 387 5.96 62.60 -69.24
CA ASN A 387 6.29 63.44 -70.39
C ASN A 387 5.63 62.88 -71.66
N ALA A 388 4.75 63.68 -72.26
CA ALA A 388 4.37 63.64 -73.69
C ALA A 388 4.71 65.03 -74.27
N PRO A 389 5.16 65.15 -75.53
CA PRO A 389 4.39 64.74 -76.71
C PRO A 389 5.11 63.77 -77.65
#